data_AF-A0A928PVM0-F1
#
_entry.id   AF-A0A928PVM0-F1
#
_cell.length_a   1.000
_cell.length_b   1.000
_cell.length_c   1.000
_cell.angle_alpha   90.00
_cell.angle_beta   90.00
_cell.angle_gamma   90.00
#
_symmetry.space_group_name_H-M   'P 1'
#
loop_
_entity.id
_entity.type
_entity.pdbx_description
1 polymer ?
#
loop_
_entity_poly.entity_id
_entity_poly.type
_entity_poly.pdbx_seq_one_letter_code
_entity_poly.pdbx_strand_id
1 'polypeptide(L)'
;MVVASVAVILLSGVWYNTARQPQLTVHGTSTPVEGTRPIPFTQEDAEAYGLEAASRTLDASGTPTGYLLITAATGYRSRIRVQTVFAEDRRTVVSLRVLYQQETEYLGTRITGEEFQAQFAGRLAPLRLWTVPGEGSPVDGLSGSTVSSQAVVKAVNGGYRFLQQHDGL
;
A
#
# COMPACT_ATOMS: atom_id res chain seq x y z
N MET A 1 47.57 -34.80 -37.00
CA MET A 1 46.10 -34.75 -36.87
C MET A 1 45.54 -33.91 -38.01
N VAL A 2 44.46 -34.42 -38.58
CA VAL A 2 43.90 -34.13 -39.91
C VAL A 2 42.90 -32.97 -39.84
N VAL A 3 43.12 -31.95 -40.69
CA VAL A 3 42.18 -31.31 -41.64
C VAL A 3 40.99 -30.48 -41.13
N ALA A 4 40.76 -29.39 -41.89
CA ALA A 4 39.48 -28.73 -42.24
C ALA A 4 38.77 -27.89 -41.18
N SER A 5 37.95 -26.88 -41.51
CA SER A 5 37.68 -26.11 -42.72
C SER A 5 36.65 -25.06 -42.28
N VAL A 6 36.60 -23.94 -43.00
CA VAL A 6 35.52 -22.95 -42.92
C VAL A 6 34.16 -23.61 -43.20
N ALA A 7 33.14 -23.26 -42.40
CA ALA A 7 31.74 -23.38 -42.81
C ALA A 7 30.90 -22.29 -42.13
N VAL A 8 30.56 -21.25 -42.91
CA VAL A 8 29.41 -20.37 -42.66
C VAL A 8 28.33 -20.81 -43.65
N ILE A 9 27.22 -21.36 -43.16
CA ILE A 9 25.94 -21.42 -43.89
C ILE A 9 24.80 -21.22 -42.86
N LEU A 10 24.06 -20.14 -43.07
CA LEU A 10 22.76 -19.80 -42.48
C LEU A 10 21.65 -20.62 -43.15
N LEU A 11 20.56 -20.96 -42.44
CA LEU A 11 19.17 -21.18 -42.92
C LEU A 11 18.32 -21.64 -41.70
N SER A 12 17.55 -20.76 -41.04
CA SER A 12 16.15 -20.34 -41.32
C SER A 12 15.10 -21.20 -40.60
N GLY A 13 14.32 -20.59 -39.68
CA GLY A 13 13.11 -21.24 -39.13
C GLY A 13 12.58 -20.75 -37.78
N VAL A 14 12.27 -19.46 -37.63
CA VAL A 14 10.95 -18.98 -37.16
C VAL A 14 10.27 -19.71 -35.95
N TRP A 15 10.30 -19.00 -34.79
CA TRP A 15 9.35 -18.92 -33.65
C TRP A 15 9.43 -19.92 -32.48
N TYR A 16 9.96 -19.45 -31.34
CA TYR A 16 9.15 -19.06 -30.19
C TYR A 16 9.80 -17.88 -29.45
N ASN A 17 8.94 -16.95 -29.05
CA ASN A 17 9.20 -15.66 -28.45
C ASN A 17 9.67 -15.79 -26.99
N THR A 18 10.92 -15.38 -26.69
CA THR A 18 11.39 -15.09 -25.31
C THR A 18 11.66 -13.59 -25.15
N ALA A 19 10.91 -12.74 -25.86
CA ALA A 19 10.71 -11.36 -25.44
C ALA A 19 9.63 -11.38 -24.35
N ARG A 20 10.09 -11.42 -23.09
CA ARG A 20 9.47 -10.97 -21.84
C ARG A 20 10.17 -11.71 -20.70
N GLN A 21 11.42 -11.36 -20.43
CA GLN A 21 11.72 -11.19 -19.01
C GLN A 21 10.86 -10.00 -18.60
N PRO A 22 9.78 -10.14 -17.79
CA PRO A 22 9.26 -8.96 -17.15
C PRO A 22 10.45 -8.41 -16.38
N GLN A 23 10.97 -7.27 -16.84
CA GLN A 23 11.75 -6.40 -15.97
C GLN A 23 10.89 -6.32 -14.70
N LEU A 24 11.37 -6.90 -13.60
CA LEU A 24 10.81 -6.63 -12.29
C LEU A 24 11.12 -5.16 -12.06
N THR A 25 10.27 -4.28 -12.61
CA THR A 25 10.27 -2.89 -12.23
C THR A 25 9.79 -2.90 -10.80
N VAL A 26 10.75 -3.01 -9.87
CA VAL A 26 10.52 -2.79 -8.45
C VAL A 26 10.10 -1.33 -8.33
N HIS A 27 8.80 -1.07 -8.48
CA HIS A 27 8.21 0.22 -8.17
C HIS A 27 8.19 0.33 -6.64
N GLY A 28 9.35 0.67 -6.06
CA GLY A 28 9.50 0.65 -4.61
C GLY A 28 10.93 0.79 -4.11
N THR A 29 11.76 1.66 -4.68
CA THR A 29 12.82 2.27 -3.89
C THR A 29 12.20 3.36 -3.01
N SER A 30 11.41 2.95 -2.01
CA SER A 30 11.11 3.87 -0.90
C SER A 30 12.45 4.20 -0.25
N THR A 31 12.79 5.47 -0.20
CA THR A 31 13.87 5.93 0.68
C THR A 31 13.51 5.40 2.07
N PRO A 32 14.40 4.65 2.75
CA PRO A 32 14.08 4.10 4.07
C PRO A 32 13.69 5.26 4.98
N VAL A 33 12.47 5.23 5.51
CA VAL A 33 12.14 6.09 6.65
C VAL A 33 13.04 5.61 7.78
N GLU A 34 13.78 6.51 8.42
CA GLU A 34 14.69 6.16 9.50
C GLU A 34 13.97 5.29 10.55
N GLY A 35 14.59 4.20 10.98
CA GLY A 35 13.95 3.22 11.85
C GLY A 35 12.93 2.31 11.15
N THR A 36 13.00 2.14 9.82
CA THR A 36 12.16 1.17 9.10
C THR A 36 12.97 0.24 8.19
N ARG A 37 12.42 -0.95 7.95
CA ARG A 37 12.93 -1.94 6.98
C ARG A 37 11.87 -2.20 5.91
N PRO A 38 12.16 -1.94 4.61
CA PRO A 38 11.20 -2.18 3.54
C PRO A 38 10.69 -3.62 3.48
N ILE A 39 9.41 -3.77 3.17
CA ILE A 39 8.77 -5.04 2.84
C ILE A 39 8.56 -5.04 1.32
N PRO A 40 9.16 -5.99 0.58
CA PRO A 40 8.91 -6.09 -0.86
C PRO A 40 7.47 -6.54 -1.12
N PHE A 41 6.87 -5.98 -2.18
CA PHE A 41 5.53 -6.34 -2.66
C PHE A 41 5.52 -6.33 -4.19
N THR A 42 4.56 -7.02 -4.78
CA THR A 42 4.40 -7.12 -6.23
C THR A 42 3.54 -6.00 -6.81
N GLN A 43 3.55 -5.84 -8.14
CA GLN A 43 2.62 -4.95 -8.83
C GLN A 43 1.15 -5.38 -8.58
N GLU A 44 0.89 -6.68 -8.49
CA GLU A 44 -0.43 -7.22 -8.17
C GLU A 44 -0.89 -6.79 -6.78
N ASP A 45 0.01 -6.83 -5.78
CA ASP A 45 -0.27 -6.32 -4.43
C ASP A 45 -0.56 -4.81 -4.44
N ALA A 46 0.22 -4.05 -5.22
CA ALA A 46 0.03 -2.61 -5.39
C ALA A 46 -1.38 -2.28 -5.91
N GLU A 47 -1.86 -3.04 -6.89
CA GLU A 47 -3.17 -2.86 -7.50
C GLU A 47 -4.31 -3.37 -6.60
N ALA A 48 -4.14 -4.56 -5.99
CA ALA A 48 -5.16 -5.21 -5.16
C ALA A 48 -5.43 -4.46 -3.84
N TYR A 49 -4.39 -3.89 -3.24
CA TYR A 49 -4.45 -3.25 -1.92
C TYR A 49 -4.28 -1.73 -1.97
N GLY A 50 -4.01 -1.18 -3.16
CA GLY A 50 -3.66 0.24 -3.33
C GLY A 50 -2.31 0.58 -2.71
N LEU A 51 -1.41 -0.39 -2.58
CA LEU A 51 -0.13 -0.25 -1.88
C LEU A 51 0.86 0.60 -2.69
N GLU A 52 1.53 1.53 -2.02
CA GLU A 52 2.60 2.35 -2.60
C GLU A 52 3.91 2.18 -1.83
N ALA A 53 3.84 1.83 -0.54
CA ALA A 53 4.99 1.44 0.26
C ALA A 53 4.55 0.52 1.40
N ALA A 54 5.42 -0.43 1.76
CA ALA A 54 5.28 -1.24 2.97
C ALA A 54 6.63 -1.35 3.66
N SER A 55 6.66 -1.25 4.98
CA SER A 55 7.88 -1.37 5.78
C SER A 55 7.56 -1.89 7.17
N ARG A 56 8.48 -2.65 7.77
CA ARG A 56 8.49 -2.92 9.21
C ARG A 56 9.05 -1.70 9.93
N THR A 57 8.41 -1.27 11.02
CA THR A 57 8.99 -0.29 11.93
C THR A 57 9.92 -1.00 12.91
N LEU A 58 11.02 -0.35 13.28
CA LEU A 58 12.03 -0.86 14.21
C LEU A 58 12.21 0.13 15.35
N ASP A 59 12.52 -0.36 16.55
CA ASP A 59 13.01 0.49 17.64
C ASP A 59 14.51 0.83 17.45
N ALA A 60 15.07 1.59 18.40
CA ALA A 60 16.48 1.97 18.39
C ALA A 60 17.47 0.78 18.45
N SER A 61 17.01 -0.40 18.88
CA SER A 61 17.79 -1.64 18.91
C SER A 61 17.70 -2.46 17.62
N GLY A 62 16.84 -2.04 16.68
CA GLY A 62 16.55 -2.78 15.46
C GLY A 62 15.48 -3.87 15.62
N THR A 63 14.77 -3.89 16.75
CA THR A 63 13.69 -4.84 17.00
C THR A 63 12.41 -4.39 16.30
N PRO A 64 11.70 -5.26 15.57
CA PRO A 64 10.43 -4.90 14.94
C PRO A 64 9.38 -4.46 15.95
N THR A 65 8.69 -3.35 15.68
CA THR A 65 7.64 -2.77 16.56
C THR A 65 6.28 -2.64 15.88
N GLY A 66 6.19 -3.00 14.60
CA GLY A 66 4.97 -2.83 13.81
C GLY A 66 5.26 -2.65 12.33
N TYR A 67 4.31 -2.00 11.65
CA TYR A 67 4.29 -1.87 10.20
C TYR A 67 3.87 -0.47 9.78
N LEU A 68 4.60 0.13 8.84
CA LEU A 68 4.24 1.38 8.17
C LEU A 68 3.85 1.08 6.73
N LEU A 69 2.64 1.42 6.35
CA LEU A 69 2.13 1.24 5.00
C LEU A 69 1.67 2.59 4.44
N ILE A 70 2.00 2.84 3.19
CA ILE A 70 1.39 3.91 2.40
C ILE A 70 0.47 3.24 1.40
N THR A 71 -0.82 3.53 1.51
CA THR A 71 -1.85 3.04 0.60
C THR A 71 -2.62 4.20 0.02
N ALA A 72 -3.27 3.97 -1.11
CA ALA A 72 -4.05 4.99 -1.78
C ALA A 72 -5.37 4.43 -2.30
N ALA A 73 -6.41 5.25 -2.18
CA ALA A 73 -7.75 4.92 -2.62
C ALA A 73 -8.38 6.09 -3.36
N THR A 74 -9.27 5.79 -4.31
CA THR A 74 -10.01 6.82 -5.04
C THR A 74 -11.01 7.52 -4.09
N GLY A 75 -10.80 8.81 -3.89
CA GLY A 75 -11.71 9.75 -3.24
C GLY A 75 -12.76 10.29 -4.22
N TYR A 76 -13.33 11.45 -3.90
CA TYR A 76 -14.35 12.07 -4.74
C TYR A 76 -13.78 12.71 -6.01
N ARG A 77 -12.65 13.43 -5.89
CA ARG A 77 -12.00 14.10 -7.03
C ARG A 77 -10.64 13.52 -7.36
N SER A 78 -9.99 12.90 -6.38
CA SER A 78 -8.58 12.56 -6.46
C SER A 78 -8.29 11.23 -5.79
N ARG A 79 -7.10 10.71 -6.04
CA ARG A 79 -6.56 9.60 -5.24
C ARG A 79 -6.08 10.17 -3.90
N ILE A 80 -6.55 9.61 -2.79
CA ILE A 80 -6.14 9.99 -1.44
C ILE A 80 -5.06 9.01 -1.00
N ARG A 81 -3.89 9.53 -0.62
CA ARG A 81 -2.74 8.74 -0.13
C ARG A 81 -2.69 8.83 1.39
N VAL A 82 -2.61 7.68 2.05
CA VAL A 82 -2.68 7.55 3.50
C VAL A 82 -1.50 6.73 3.98
N GLN A 83 -0.74 7.29 4.91
CA GLN A 83 0.21 6.53 5.72
C GLN A 83 -0.53 5.98 6.94
N THR A 84 -0.44 4.68 7.16
CA THR A 84 -0.97 4.02 8.35
C THR A 84 0.15 3.27 9.05
N VAL A 85 0.24 3.44 10.36
CA VAL A 85 1.10 2.60 11.21
C VAL A 85 0.21 1.59 11.92
N PHE A 86 0.53 0.30 11.76
CA PHE A 86 -0.09 -0.81 12.48
C PHE A 86 0.86 -1.33 13.55
N ALA A 87 0.31 -1.81 14.65
CA ALA A 87 1.06 -2.51 15.69
C ALA A 87 1.55 -3.89 15.19
N GLU A 88 2.36 -4.56 16.01
CA GLU A 88 2.89 -5.89 15.71
C GLU A 88 1.80 -6.94 15.45
N ASP A 89 0.61 -6.76 16.04
CA ASP A 89 -0.56 -7.64 15.83
C ASP A 89 -1.18 -7.53 14.43
N ARG A 90 -0.66 -6.62 13.58
CA ARG A 90 -1.10 -6.35 12.19
C ARG A 90 -2.55 -5.84 12.07
N ARG A 91 -3.21 -5.54 13.18
CA ARG A 91 -4.63 -5.19 13.26
C ARG A 91 -4.86 -3.84 13.90
N THR A 92 -4.15 -3.54 14.98
CA THR A 92 -4.32 -2.31 15.73
C THR A 92 -3.67 -1.16 14.96
N VAL A 93 -4.48 -0.15 14.62
CA VAL A 93 -3.99 1.09 14.03
C VAL A 93 -3.36 1.95 15.13
N VAL A 94 -2.07 2.25 15.00
CA VAL A 94 -1.33 3.11 15.93
C VAL A 94 -1.49 4.57 15.54
N SER A 95 -1.37 4.88 14.25
CA SER A 95 -1.56 6.24 13.74
C SER A 95 -1.93 6.25 12.27
N LEU A 96 -2.52 7.37 11.85
CA LEU A 96 -2.91 7.63 10.47
C LEU A 96 -2.49 9.05 10.08
N ARG A 97 -1.96 9.19 8.85
CA ARG A 97 -1.67 10.49 8.25
C ARG A 97 -2.12 10.51 6.79
N VAL A 98 -2.96 11.47 6.41
CA VAL A 98 -3.24 11.77 5.00
C VAL A 98 -2.03 12.51 4.42
N LEU A 99 -1.35 11.88 3.46
CA LEU A 99 -0.16 12.43 2.80
C LEU A 99 -0.51 13.31 1.61
N TYR A 100 -1.60 12.99 0.91
CA TYR A 100 -2.00 13.68 -0.30
C TYR A 100 -3.50 13.54 -0.56
N GLN A 101 -4.10 14.63 -1.02
CA GLN A 101 -5.47 14.71 -1.51
C GLN A 101 -5.63 15.98 -2.37
N GLN A 102 -6.58 15.96 -3.31
CA GLN A 102 -7.07 17.15 -4.03
C GLN A 102 -8.61 17.14 -4.08
N GLU A 103 -9.24 16.93 -2.93
CA GLU A 103 -10.69 16.92 -2.79
C GLU A 103 -11.27 18.34 -2.85
N THR A 104 -12.61 18.46 -2.88
CA THR A 104 -13.29 19.76 -2.87
C THR A 104 -12.95 20.54 -1.60
N GLU A 105 -12.56 21.81 -1.76
CA GLU A 105 -12.28 22.74 -0.68
C GLU A 105 -13.49 22.84 0.28
N TYR A 106 -13.22 23.03 1.58
CA TYR A 106 -14.20 23.11 2.68
C TYR A 106 -15.01 21.84 2.99
N LEU A 107 -15.02 20.84 2.11
CA LEU A 107 -15.69 19.56 2.33
C LEU A 107 -14.65 18.46 2.54
N GLY A 108 -14.11 17.91 1.44
CA GLY A 108 -13.27 16.72 1.47
C GLY A 108 -11.88 16.96 2.05
N THR A 109 -11.36 18.20 2.02
CA THR A 109 -10.08 18.55 2.66
C THR A 109 -10.07 18.29 4.16
N ARG A 110 -11.24 18.25 4.82
CA ARG A 110 -11.34 17.98 6.27
C ARG A 110 -10.79 16.62 6.70
N ILE A 111 -10.54 15.69 5.78
CA ILE A 111 -9.83 14.44 6.07
C ILE A 111 -8.39 14.67 6.55
N THR A 112 -7.80 15.84 6.29
CA THR A 112 -6.47 16.22 6.82
C THR A 112 -6.54 16.85 8.21
N GLY A 113 -7.74 17.01 8.78
CA GLY A 113 -7.93 17.53 10.13
C GLY A 113 -7.49 16.54 11.20
N GLU A 114 -7.01 17.05 12.32
CA GLU A 114 -6.56 16.24 13.46
C GLU A 114 -7.70 15.41 14.06
N GLU A 115 -8.87 16.02 14.28
CA GLU A 115 -10.06 15.36 14.82
C GLU A 115 -10.47 14.13 13.99
N PHE A 116 -10.42 14.25 12.66
CA PHE A 116 -10.72 13.12 11.78
C PHE A 116 -9.65 12.04 11.79
N GLN A 117 -8.36 12.39 11.89
CA GLN A 117 -7.28 11.38 11.86
C GLN A 117 -7.07 10.71 13.21
N ALA A 118 -7.32 11.40 14.33
CA ALA A 118 -7.10 10.90 15.69
C ALA A 118 -8.03 9.73 16.06
N GLN A 119 -9.25 9.70 15.53
CA GLN A 119 -10.23 8.63 15.78
C GLN A 119 -9.81 7.23 15.29
N PHE A 120 -8.77 7.14 14.44
CA PHE A 120 -8.24 5.88 13.93
C PHE A 120 -7.29 5.18 14.92
N ALA A 121 -6.61 5.94 15.79
CA ALA A 121 -5.68 5.36 16.74
C ALA A 121 -6.40 4.42 17.73
N GLY A 122 -5.80 3.26 18.00
CA GLY A 122 -6.35 2.21 18.86
C GLY A 122 -7.51 1.40 18.25
N ARG A 123 -7.91 1.68 17.01
CA ARG A 123 -8.96 0.91 16.32
C ARG A 123 -8.40 -0.38 15.73
N LEU A 124 -9.20 -1.44 15.76
CA LEU A 124 -8.87 -2.73 15.13
C LEU A 124 -9.41 -2.75 13.70
N ALA A 125 -8.52 -2.96 12.73
CA ALA A 125 -8.90 -3.24 11.37
C ALA A 125 -9.56 -4.64 11.23
N PRO A 126 -10.53 -4.84 10.31
CA PRO A 126 -11.00 -3.87 9.32
C PRO A 126 -11.82 -2.74 9.95
N LEU A 127 -11.77 -1.56 9.34
CA LEU A 127 -12.52 -0.37 9.72
C LEU A 127 -13.75 -0.18 8.85
N ARG A 128 -14.75 0.51 9.37
CA ARG A 128 -15.93 0.95 8.61
C ARG A 128 -16.40 2.31 9.07
N LEU A 129 -17.07 3.05 8.19
CA LEU A 129 -17.81 4.23 8.65
C LEU A 129 -18.94 3.77 9.58
N TRP A 130 -19.16 4.50 10.66
CA TRP A 130 -20.21 4.21 11.65
C TRP A 130 -21.59 4.05 10.99
N THR A 131 -21.88 4.87 9.97
CA THR A 131 -23.13 4.88 9.22
C THR A 131 -23.31 3.69 8.27
N VAL A 132 -22.24 2.92 8.02
CA VAL A 132 -22.28 1.76 7.14
C VAL A 132 -22.39 0.50 8.01
N PRO A 133 -23.48 -0.29 7.89
CA PRO A 133 -23.61 -1.52 8.64
C PRO A 133 -22.58 -2.56 8.18
N GLY A 134 -22.09 -3.38 9.10
CA GLY A 134 -21.14 -4.45 8.79
C GLY A 134 -20.16 -4.73 9.93
N GLU A 135 -19.23 -5.64 9.65
CA GLU A 135 -18.13 -5.98 10.55
C GLU A 135 -17.01 -4.94 10.51
N GLY A 136 -16.27 -4.84 11.61
CA GLY A 136 -15.14 -3.92 11.76
C GLY A 136 -15.38 -2.77 12.72
N SER A 137 -14.28 -2.14 13.14
CA SER A 137 -14.32 -1.03 14.08
C SER A 137 -14.95 0.21 13.42
N PRO A 138 -15.96 0.84 14.04
CA PRO A 138 -16.58 2.02 13.48
C PRO A 138 -15.69 3.27 13.67
N VAL A 139 -15.69 4.13 12.66
CA VAL A 139 -15.12 5.48 12.68
C VAL A 139 -16.14 6.48 12.12
N ASP A 140 -16.09 7.72 12.57
CA ASP A 140 -17.04 8.75 12.14
C ASP A 140 -16.67 9.30 10.76
N GLY A 141 -17.64 9.28 9.85
CA GLY A 141 -17.52 9.94 8.56
C GLY A 141 -17.72 11.45 8.69
N LEU A 142 -17.08 12.21 7.79
CA LEU A 142 -17.30 13.64 7.70
C LEU A 142 -18.61 13.92 6.96
N SER A 143 -19.51 14.65 7.62
CA SER A 143 -20.77 15.08 6.99
C SER A 143 -20.50 15.89 5.72
N GLY A 144 -21.19 15.56 4.62
CA GLY A 144 -20.97 16.16 3.31
C GLY A 144 -19.67 15.72 2.60
N SER A 145 -18.95 14.73 3.14
CA SER A 145 -17.68 14.23 2.56
C SER A 145 -17.53 12.71 2.69
N THR A 146 -18.66 11.98 2.59
CA THR A 146 -18.73 10.53 2.76
C THR A 146 -17.77 9.78 1.85
N VAL A 147 -17.63 10.19 0.58
CA VAL A 147 -16.74 9.51 -0.39
C VAL A 147 -15.27 9.65 0.04
N SER A 148 -14.85 10.84 0.45
CA SER A 148 -13.47 11.09 0.93
C SER A 148 -13.19 10.35 2.24
N SER A 149 -14.13 10.35 3.20
CA SER A 149 -14.00 9.56 4.44
C SER A 149 -13.93 8.05 4.16
N GLN A 150 -14.76 7.56 3.24
CA GLN A 150 -14.76 6.15 2.85
C GLN A 150 -13.44 5.77 2.15
N ALA A 151 -12.83 6.67 1.38
CA ALA A 151 -11.55 6.44 0.74
C ALA A 151 -10.42 6.28 1.78
N VAL A 152 -10.40 7.08 2.85
CA VAL A 152 -9.44 6.89 3.95
C VAL A 152 -9.62 5.52 4.61
N VAL A 153 -10.86 5.14 4.94
CA VAL A 153 -11.17 3.80 5.47
C VAL A 153 -10.71 2.68 4.52
N LYS A 154 -10.97 2.83 3.21
CA LYS A 154 -10.53 1.87 2.19
C LYS A 154 -9.01 1.75 2.13
N ALA A 155 -8.29 2.86 2.22
CA ALA A 155 -6.83 2.87 2.21
C ALA A 155 -6.27 2.11 3.42
N VAL A 156 -6.78 2.37 4.63
CA VAL A 156 -6.39 1.63 5.85
C VAL A 156 -6.67 0.13 5.69
N ASN A 157 -7.87 -0.23 5.23
CA ASN A 157 -8.26 -1.62 5.02
C ASN A 157 -7.46 -2.31 3.90
N GLY A 158 -6.93 -1.55 2.93
CA GLY A 158 -5.98 -2.06 1.94
C GLY A 158 -4.70 -2.53 2.63
N GLY A 159 -4.13 -1.70 3.49
CA GLY A 159 -2.92 -2.04 4.23
C GLY A 159 -3.11 -3.23 5.17
N TYR A 160 -4.23 -3.25 5.90
CA TYR A 160 -4.62 -4.40 6.72
C TYR A 160 -4.69 -5.71 5.91
N ARG A 161 -5.39 -5.71 4.77
CA ARG A 161 -5.53 -6.91 3.92
C ARG A 161 -4.18 -7.40 3.39
N PHE A 162 -3.29 -6.48 2.99
CA PHE A 162 -1.92 -6.84 2.62
C PHE A 162 -1.20 -7.55 3.79
N LEU A 163 -1.27 -7.01 5.00
CA LEU A 163 -0.60 -7.62 6.16
C LEU A 163 -1.15 -9.03 6.48
N GLN A 164 -2.46 -9.24 6.35
CA GLN A 164 -3.07 -10.55 6.59
C GLN A 164 -2.70 -11.59 5.52
N GLN A 165 -2.56 -11.18 4.25
CA GLN A 165 -2.20 -12.10 3.17
C GLN A 165 -0.71 -12.48 3.22
N HIS A 166 0.12 -11.65 3.85
CA HIS A 166 1.56 -11.82 3.99
C HIS A 166 1.95 -12.12 5.45
N ASP A 167 1.26 -13.05 6.10
CA ASP A 167 1.44 -13.32 7.52
C ASP A 167 2.84 -13.88 7.92
N GLY A 168 3.68 -14.23 6.93
CA GLY A 168 5.06 -14.75 7.11
C GLY A 168 6.20 -13.73 6.98
N LEU A 169 5.89 -12.42 6.97
CA LEU A 169 6.88 -11.34 6.85
C LEU A 169 7.93 -11.33 7.97
#